data_AF-A0A7T1LBK3-F1
#
_entry.id   AF-A0A7T1LBK3-F1
#
_cell.length_a   1.000
_cell.length_b   1.000
_cell.length_c   1.000
_cell.angle_alpha   90.00
_cell.angle_beta   90.00
_cell.angle_gamma   90.00
#
_symmetry.space_group_name_H-M   'P 1'
#
loop_
_entity.id
_entity.type
_entity.pdbx_description
1 polymer ?
#
loop_
_entity_poly.entity_id
_entity_poly.type
_entity_poly.pdbx_seq_one_letter_code
_entity_poly.pdbx_strand_id
1 'polypeptide(L)'
;MKQFQVKQRFTFGGEKFDIRDSFGDLAYQVEGSFLEIPKRFIVTNSRGGEVCQITKKFLTFLPQFTIDMADGHSFYLQKEFTFFKDRYTVENLGLILDGNIWDLDFRLKRPDGILVAEISKELFHLTSHYSVTVSEDSYADLVISLVVAIDYIEMMEDASN
;
A
#
# COMPACT_ATOMS: atom_id res chain seq x y z
N MET A 1 -18.10 6.09 -4.43
CA MET A 1 -16.95 6.13 -5.34
C MET A 1 -16.04 7.25 -4.88
N LYS A 2 -14.85 6.89 -4.40
CA LYS A 2 -13.82 7.82 -3.97
C LYS A 2 -12.62 7.70 -4.90
N GLN A 3 -11.96 8.82 -5.15
CA GLN A 3 -10.70 8.85 -5.89
C GLN A 3 -9.65 9.51 -5.02
N PHE A 4 -8.49 8.88 -4.96
CA PHE A 4 -7.34 9.35 -4.21
C PHE A 4 -6.18 9.58 -5.16
N GLN A 5 -5.46 10.66 -4.91
CA GLN A 5 -4.18 10.95 -5.52
C GLN A 5 -3.12 10.77 -4.45
N VAL A 6 -2.31 9.72 -4.60
CA VAL A 6 -1.17 9.56 -3.72
C VAL A 6 0.00 10.31 -4.35
N LYS A 7 0.48 11.32 -3.63
CA LYS A 7 1.66 12.10 -3.99
C LYS A 7 2.76 11.80 -2.99
N GLN A 8 3.71 11.00 -3.43
CA GLN A 8 4.80 10.56 -2.58
C GLN A 8 5.92 11.61 -2.55
N ARG A 9 6.36 11.95 -1.33
CA ARG A 9 7.60 12.69 -1.08
C ARG A 9 8.33 12.02 0.09
N PHE A 10 8.96 10.87 -0.16
CA PHE A 10 9.90 10.32 0.79
C PHE A 10 11.16 11.19 0.79
N THR A 11 11.31 12.04 1.81
CA THR A 11 12.59 12.70 2.09
C THR A 11 13.40 11.81 3.03
N PHE A 12 14.72 11.78 2.80
CA PHE A 12 15.69 10.91 3.49
C PHE A 12 15.87 11.20 5.01
N GLY A 13 14.91 11.88 5.65
CA GLY A 13 15.06 12.36 7.03
C GLY A 13 13.77 12.73 7.80
N GLY A 14 12.60 12.19 7.44
CA GLY A 14 11.36 12.46 8.18
C GLY A 14 10.12 11.92 7.46
N GLU A 15 9.95 10.60 7.44
CA GLU A 15 9.05 9.85 8.36
C GLU A 15 7.55 10.08 8.17
N LYS A 16 7.05 11.06 7.37
CA LYS A 16 5.61 11.18 7.10
C LYS A 16 5.28 11.63 5.68
N PHE A 17 4.18 11.14 5.11
CA PHE A 17 3.62 11.65 3.86
C PHE A 17 2.09 11.68 3.87
N ASP A 18 1.53 12.64 3.12
CA ASP A 18 0.10 12.86 3.02
C ASP A 18 -0.46 12.23 1.74
N ILE A 19 -1.59 11.55 1.88
CA ILE A 19 -2.42 11.08 0.77
C ILE A 19 -3.62 12.02 0.68
N ARG A 20 -3.86 12.56 -0.51
CA ARG A 20 -4.95 13.51 -0.76
C ARG A 20 -6.04 12.87 -1.59
N ASP A 21 -7.27 13.31 -1.39
CA ASP A 21 -8.36 12.94 -2.29
C ASP A 21 -8.35 13.78 -3.58
N SER A 22 -9.32 13.55 -4.45
CA SER A 22 -9.52 14.29 -5.70
C SER A 22 -9.78 15.80 -5.52
N PHE A 23 -10.19 16.23 -4.33
CA PHE A 23 -10.41 17.65 -4.01
C PHE A 23 -9.14 18.32 -3.45
N GLY A 24 -8.08 17.54 -3.22
CA GLY A 24 -6.82 18.00 -2.64
C GLY A 24 -6.83 18.04 -1.12
N ASP A 25 -7.90 17.55 -0.48
CA ASP A 25 -8.02 17.48 0.97
C ASP A 25 -7.22 16.29 1.51
N LEU A 26 -6.71 16.43 2.74
CA LEU A 26 -6.00 15.33 3.41
C LEU A 26 -6.98 14.19 3.66
N ALA A 27 -6.70 13.02 3.09
CA ALA A 27 -7.49 11.81 3.27
C ALA A 27 -6.82 10.84 4.26
N TYR A 28 -5.52 10.61 4.08
CA TYR A 28 -4.72 9.78 4.95
C TYR A 28 -3.33 10.39 5.16
N GLN A 29 -2.69 10.00 6.26
CA GLN A 29 -1.31 10.31 6.54
C GLN A 29 -0.58 9.04 6.91
N VAL A 30 0.57 8.82 6.30
CA VAL A 30 1.43 7.68 6.57
C VAL A 30 2.63 8.16 7.36
N GLU A 31 2.91 7.49 8.47
CA GLU A 31 4.05 7.75 9.34
C GLU A 31 4.94 6.50 9.40
N GLY A 32 6.21 6.64 9.06
CA GLY A 32 7.18 5.57 8.96
C GLY A 32 8.32 5.75 9.93
N SER A 33 8.64 4.69 10.67
CA SER A 33 9.79 4.67 11.57
C SER A 33 10.95 3.93 10.90
N PHE A 34 11.68 4.62 10.04
CA PHE A 34 12.71 4.03 9.19
C PHE A 34 13.94 3.53 9.96
N LEU A 35 14.19 4.13 11.13
CA LEU A 35 15.28 3.81 12.05
C LEU A 35 14.92 2.69 13.04
N GLU A 36 13.64 2.35 13.18
CA GLU A 36 13.19 1.34 14.13
C GLU A 36 13.38 -0.09 13.59
N ILE A 37 13.67 -1.00 14.51
CA ILE A 37 13.81 -2.44 14.25
C ILE A 37 12.89 -3.16 15.26
N PRO A 38 11.79 -3.80 14.83
CA PRO A 38 11.39 -3.98 13.45
C PRO A 38 10.92 -2.69 12.75
N LYS A 39 11.19 -2.54 11.45
CA LYS A 39 10.68 -1.41 10.66
C LYS A 39 9.15 -1.48 10.61
N ARG A 40 8.51 -0.37 10.96
CA ARG A 40 7.05 -0.23 11.00
C ARG A 40 6.57 1.09 10.42
N PHE A 41 5.38 1.06 9.84
CA PHE A 41 4.67 2.18 9.25
C PHE A 41 3.24 2.17 9.77
N ILE A 42 2.70 3.34 10.07
CA ILE A 42 1.34 3.53 10.56
C ILE A 42 0.61 4.42 9.55
N VAL A 43 -0.54 3.97 9.09
CA VAL A 43 -1.44 4.77 8.26
C VAL A 43 -2.57 5.27 9.15
N THR A 44 -2.81 6.57 9.10
CA THR A 44 -3.90 7.23 9.82
C THR A 44 -4.84 7.91 8.84
N ASN A 45 -6.10 8.03 9.20
CA ASN A 45 -7.08 8.82 8.44
C ASN A 45 -6.93 10.32 8.73
N SER A 46 -7.69 11.14 8.02
CA SER A 46 -7.70 12.61 8.17
C SER A 46 -8.04 13.13 9.57
N ARG A 47 -8.59 12.28 10.45
CA ARG A 47 -8.89 12.62 11.86
C ARG A 47 -7.81 12.14 12.83
N GLY A 48 -6.72 11.55 12.33
CA GLY A 48 -5.65 10.96 13.13
C GLY A 48 -6.00 9.59 13.73
N GLY A 49 -7.12 8.97 13.32
CA GLY A 49 -7.43 7.60 13.71
C GLY A 49 -6.57 6.61 12.92
N GLU A 50 -6.01 5.62 13.60
CA GLU A 50 -5.24 4.55 12.95
C GLU A 50 -6.14 3.75 11.99
N VAL A 51 -5.61 3.49 10.81
CA VAL A 51 -6.24 2.70 9.74
C VAL A 51 -5.56 1.34 9.64
N CYS A 52 -4.23 1.34 9.61
CA CYS A 52 -3.46 0.10 9.68
C CYS A 52 -2.03 0.33 10.16
N GLN A 53 -1.40 -0.75 10.62
CA GLN A 53 0.03 -0.84 10.85
C GLN A 53 0.66 -1.82 9.86
N ILE A 54 1.73 -1.40 9.17
CA ILE A 54 2.52 -2.22 8.26
C ILE A 54 3.85 -2.56 8.95
N THR A 55 4.14 -3.84 9.11
CA THR A 55 5.33 -4.33 9.82
C THR A 55 6.11 -5.30 8.96
N LYS A 56 7.42 -5.05 8.79
CA LYS A 56 8.32 -6.04 8.17
C LYS A 56 8.63 -7.14 9.18
N LYS A 57 8.46 -8.42 8.84
CA LYS A 57 8.93 -9.51 9.69
C LYS A 57 10.46 -9.58 9.66
N PHE A 58 11.04 -9.72 10.84
CA PHE A 58 12.47 -9.94 11.02
C PHE A 58 12.68 -11.44 11.22
N LEU A 59 13.71 -12.02 10.60
CA LEU A 59 14.04 -13.46 10.66
C LEU A 59 13.17 -14.41 9.81
N THR A 60 12.63 -13.95 8.68
CA THR A 60 12.08 -14.84 7.65
C THR A 60 13.11 -15.12 6.56
N PHE A 61 13.08 -16.32 5.96
CA PHE A 61 13.97 -16.68 4.86
C PHE A 61 13.71 -15.81 3.61
N LEU A 62 12.45 -15.46 3.38
CA LEU A 62 12.03 -14.51 2.35
C LEU A 62 11.35 -13.30 3.01
N PRO A 63 11.49 -12.08 2.45
CA PRO A 63 10.77 -10.90 2.91
C PRO A 63 9.27 -11.15 3.05
N GLN A 64 8.73 -10.83 4.22
CA GLN A 64 7.30 -10.88 4.50
C GLN A 64 6.89 -9.63 5.27
N PHE A 65 5.79 -9.02 4.86
CA PHE A 65 5.19 -7.85 5.48
C PHE A 65 3.79 -8.21 5.97
N THR A 66 3.47 -7.75 7.17
CA THR A 66 2.13 -7.90 7.78
C THR A 66 1.46 -6.54 7.80
N ILE A 67 0.22 -6.49 7.37
CA ILE A 67 -0.62 -5.30 7.40
C ILE A 67 -1.78 -5.61 8.34
N ASP A 68 -1.75 -5.01 9.52
CA ASP A 68 -2.76 -5.15 10.57
C ASP A 68 -3.71 -3.95 10.49
N MET A 69 -4.97 -4.19 10.13
CA MET A 69 -6.01 -3.16 10.03
C MET A 69 -6.58 -2.84 11.41
N ALA A 70 -7.00 -1.60 11.61
CA ALA A 70 -7.58 -1.14 12.87
C ALA A 70 -8.92 -1.83 13.22
N ASP A 71 -9.61 -2.41 12.24
CA ASP A 71 -10.85 -3.19 12.41
C ASP A 71 -10.60 -4.65 12.84
N GLY A 72 -9.34 -5.06 12.98
CA GLY A 72 -8.93 -6.41 13.39
C GLY A 72 -8.71 -7.38 12.22
N HIS A 73 -8.95 -6.97 10.97
CA HIS A 73 -8.53 -7.74 9.81
C HIS A 73 -7.02 -7.59 9.57
N SER A 74 -6.37 -8.60 8.99
CA SER A 74 -4.97 -8.50 8.61
C SER A 74 -4.68 -9.27 7.33
N PHE A 75 -3.73 -8.76 6.55
CA PHE A 75 -3.28 -9.40 5.32
C PHE A 75 -1.76 -9.31 5.20
N TYR A 76 -1.20 -10.11 4.29
CA TYR A 76 0.25 -10.29 4.19
C TYR A 76 0.72 -10.07 2.77
N LEU A 77 1.88 -9.43 2.63
CA LEU A 77 2.64 -9.37 1.39
C LEU A 77 3.89 -10.23 1.57
N GLN A 78 4.00 -11.29 0.77
CA GLN A 78 5.10 -12.25 0.87
C GLN A 78 5.86 -12.34 -0.45
N LYS A 79 7.19 -12.26 -0.38
CA LYS A 79 8.05 -12.45 -1.54
C LYS A 79 8.00 -13.91 -1.96
N GLU A 80 7.71 -14.16 -3.23
CA GLU A 80 7.82 -15.48 -3.85
C GLU A 80 9.28 -15.81 -4.13
N PHE A 81 9.62 -17.11 -4.10
CA PHE A 81 10.92 -17.57 -4.54
C PHE A 81 10.97 -17.58 -6.08
N THR A 82 11.59 -16.57 -6.67
CA THR A 82 11.72 -16.42 -8.12
C THR A 82 13.19 -16.24 -8.54
N PHE A 83 13.55 -16.71 -9.74
CA PHE A 83 14.93 -16.69 -10.23
C PHE A 83 15.31 -15.44 -11.05
N PHE A 84 14.34 -14.63 -11.49
CA PHE A 84 14.58 -13.55 -12.48
C PHE A 84 14.00 -12.19 -12.09
N LYS A 85 12.77 -12.15 -11.58
CA LYS A 85 12.08 -10.92 -11.17
C LYS A 85 11.44 -11.11 -9.81
N ASP A 86 11.60 -10.14 -8.94
CA ASP A 86 10.93 -10.12 -7.65
C ASP A 86 9.42 -10.15 -7.85
N ARG A 87 8.75 -11.04 -7.13
CA ARG A 87 7.30 -11.21 -7.18
C ARG A 87 6.79 -11.34 -5.77
N TYR A 88 5.65 -10.71 -5.53
CA TYR A 88 4.96 -10.75 -4.24
C TYR A 88 3.56 -11.32 -4.41
N THR A 89 3.12 -12.10 -3.43
CA THR A 89 1.73 -12.52 -3.27
C THR A 89 1.06 -11.72 -2.16
N VAL A 90 -0.24 -11.45 -2.36
CA VAL A 90 -1.10 -10.92 -1.31
C VAL A 90 -1.92 -12.06 -0.74
N GLU A 91 -1.80 -12.30 0.57
CA GLU A 91 -2.55 -13.33 1.28
C GLU A 91 -3.54 -12.70 2.26
N ASN A 92 -4.70 -13.33 2.41
CA ASN A 92 -5.78 -12.92 3.33
C ASN A 92 -6.39 -11.52 3.05
N LEU A 93 -6.23 -10.97 1.84
CA LEU A 93 -6.86 -9.70 1.44
C LEU A 93 -8.39 -9.81 1.33
N GLY A 94 -8.93 -11.00 1.08
CA GLY A 94 -10.36 -11.21 0.82
C GLY A 94 -10.85 -10.68 -0.53
N LEU A 95 -9.95 -10.16 -1.37
CA LEU A 95 -10.21 -9.66 -2.71
C LEU A 95 -9.32 -10.40 -3.73
N ILE A 96 -9.86 -10.54 -4.95
CA ILE A 96 -9.14 -11.04 -6.11
C ILE A 96 -8.38 -9.88 -6.73
N LEU A 97 -7.07 -10.09 -6.91
CA LEU A 97 -6.20 -9.15 -7.60
C LEU A 97 -6.03 -9.54 -9.06
N ASP A 98 -6.22 -8.56 -9.96
CA ASP A 98 -6.13 -8.72 -11.40
C ASP A 98 -5.29 -7.58 -12.02
N GLY A 99 -4.06 -7.88 -12.44
CA GLY A 99 -3.12 -6.91 -13.04
C GLY A 99 -1.69 -7.05 -12.53
N ASN A 100 -0.88 -5.99 -12.72
CA ASN A 100 0.49 -5.91 -12.22
C ASN A 100 0.56 -5.06 -10.94
N ILE A 101 0.75 -5.75 -9.82
CA ILE A 101 0.88 -5.14 -8.48
C ILE A 101 2.06 -4.18 -8.41
N TRP A 102 3.20 -4.59 -8.98
CA TRP A 102 4.46 -3.88 -8.84
C TRP A 102 4.49 -2.59 -9.65
N ASP A 103 3.85 -2.59 -10.82
CA ASP A 103 3.72 -1.38 -11.64
C ASP A 103 2.60 -0.45 -11.13
N LEU A 104 1.92 -0.80 -10.03
CA LEU A 104 0.72 -0.13 -9.53
C LEU A 104 -0.35 0.03 -10.64
N ASP A 105 -0.52 -1.03 -11.45
CA ASP A 105 -1.51 -1.12 -12.53
C ASP A 105 -2.33 -2.41 -12.35
N PHE A 106 -3.30 -2.35 -11.45
CA PHE A 106 -4.11 -3.52 -11.10
C PHE A 106 -5.51 -3.14 -10.61
N ARG A 107 -6.38 -4.13 -10.64
CA ARG A 107 -7.76 -4.06 -10.16
C ARG A 107 -7.98 -5.01 -9.01
N LEU A 108 -8.81 -4.59 -8.07
CA LEU A 108 -9.30 -5.40 -6.97
C LEU A 108 -10.76 -5.70 -7.20
N LYS A 109 -11.11 -6.98 -7.14
CA LYS A 109 -12.48 -7.47 -7.32
C LYS A 109 -12.89 -8.33 -6.14
N ARG A 110 -14.17 -8.34 -5.80
CA ARG A 110 -14.71 -9.34 -4.89
C ARG A 110 -14.69 -10.73 -5.53
N PRO A 111 -14.84 -11.81 -4.73
CA PRO A 111 -14.97 -13.17 -5.26
C PRO A 111 -16.13 -13.37 -6.26
N ASP A 112 -17.18 -12.54 -6.16
CA ASP A 112 -18.31 -12.50 -7.10
C ASP A 112 -18.00 -11.78 -8.43
N GLY A 113 -16.78 -11.25 -8.58
CA GLY A 113 -16.30 -10.55 -9.78
C GLY A 113 -16.59 -9.05 -9.80
N ILE A 114 -17.24 -8.49 -8.78
CA ILE A 114 -17.57 -7.06 -8.74
C ILE A 114 -16.31 -6.23 -8.47
N LEU A 115 -16.08 -5.20 -9.28
CA LEU A 115 -14.96 -4.28 -9.13
C LEU A 115 -15.09 -3.48 -7.82
N VAL A 116 -14.05 -3.54 -7.00
CA VAL A 116 -13.92 -2.80 -5.74
C VAL A 116 -13.05 -1.58 -5.94
N ALA A 117 -11.89 -1.74 -6.57
CA ALA A 117 -10.97 -0.65 -6.83
C ALA A 117 -10.13 -0.86 -8.09
N GLU A 118 -9.65 0.24 -8.64
CA GLU A 118 -8.71 0.30 -9.75
C GLU A 118 -7.54 1.22 -9.36
N ILE A 119 -6.34 0.70 -9.50
CA ILE A 119 -5.08 1.38 -9.20
C ILE A 119 -4.34 1.53 -10.52
N SER A 120 -3.95 2.76 -10.86
CA SER A 120 -3.20 3.06 -12.08
C SER A 120 -2.12 4.09 -11.80
N LYS A 121 -0.88 3.74 -12.13
CA LYS A 121 0.28 4.65 -12.14
C LYS A 121 0.14 5.67 -13.27
N GLU A 122 0.35 6.95 -12.99
CA GLU A 122 0.33 7.97 -14.02
C GLU A 122 1.67 7.99 -14.79
N LEU A 123 1.65 7.64 -16.07
CA LEU A 123 2.84 7.52 -16.92
C LEU A 123 3.58 8.85 -17.19
N PHE A 124 2.97 10.01 -16.87
CA PHE A 124 3.48 11.34 -17.25
C PHE A 124 4.15 12.13 -16.11
N HIS A 125 4.13 11.64 -14.87
CA HIS A 125 4.74 12.31 -13.74
C HIS A 125 5.71 11.37 -13.01
N LEU A 126 7.00 11.74 -13.00
CA LEU A 126 8.10 11.12 -12.23
C LEU A 126 7.64 10.17 -11.12
N THR A 127 7.80 8.86 -11.33
CA THR A 127 7.80 7.70 -10.38
C THR A 127 6.91 7.65 -9.13
N SER A 128 6.11 8.67 -8.82
CA SER A 128 5.65 8.94 -7.44
C SER A 128 4.19 9.45 -7.36
N HIS A 129 3.44 9.33 -8.47
CA HIS A 129 2.02 9.68 -8.53
C HIS A 129 1.24 8.49 -9.11
N TYR A 130 0.30 8.00 -8.31
CA TYR A 130 -0.66 6.99 -8.74
C TYR A 130 -2.06 7.37 -8.30
N SER A 131 -3.02 6.95 -9.10
CA SER A 131 -4.44 7.16 -8.86
C SER A 131 -5.04 5.89 -8.27
N VAL A 132 -5.81 6.05 -7.20
CA VAL A 132 -6.57 4.97 -6.59
C VAL A 132 -8.04 5.33 -6.70
N THR A 133 -8.78 4.55 -7.46
CA THR A 133 -10.22 4.72 -7.63
C THR A 133 -10.95 3.60 -6.90
N VAL A 134 -11.66 3.93 -5.83
CA VAL A 134 -12.41 2.98 -5.02
C VAL A 134 -13.89 3.12 -5.36
N SER A 135 -14.47 2.06 -5.93
CA SER A 135 -15.88 2.02 -6.30
C SER A 135 -16.78 1.96 -5.06
N GLU A 136 -16.38 1.17 -4.06
CA GLU A 136 -17.11 0.96 -2.81
C GLU A 136 -16.34 1.51 -1.61
N ASP A 137 -16.84 2.59 -1.03
CA ASP A 137 -16.15 3.39 -0.02
C ASP A 137 -15.78 2.63 1.26
N SER A 138 -16.47 1.53 1.57
CA SER A 138 -16.17 0.63 2.69
C SER A 138 -14.79 -0.03 2.58
N TYR A 139 -14.28 -0.17 1.35
CA TYR A 139 -12.98 -0.75 1.06
C TYR A 139 -11.85 0.28 0.97
N ALA A 140 -12.15 1.58 1.11
CA ALA A 140 -11.16 2.63 0.90
C ALA A 140 -9.92 2.44 1.78
N ASP A 141 -10.13 2.16 3.06
CA ASP A 141 -9.07 1.93 4.03
C ASP A 141 -8.20 0.72 3.64
N LEU A 142 -8.82 -0.42 3.33
CA LEU A 142 -8.13 -1.64 2.89
C LEU A 142 -7.29 -1.41 1.62
N VAL A 143 -7.87 -0.73 0.63
CA VAL A 143 -7.21 -0.47 -0.66
C VAL A 143 -6.02 0.46 -0.46
N ILE A 144 -6.18 1.54 0.31
CA ILE A 144 -5.09 2.46 0.60
C ILE A 144 -3.97 1.77 1.37
N SER A 145 -4.30 0.96 2.38
CA SER A 145 -3.32 0.17 3.14
C SER A 145 -2.52 -0.77 2.25
N LEU A 146 -3.17 -1.45 1.29
CA LEU A 146 -2.48 -2.33 0.34
C LEU A 146 -1.50 -1.55 -0.53
N VAL A 147 -1.94 -0.44 -1.12
CA VAL A 147 -1.10 0.32 -2.05
C VAL A 147 0.08 0.98 -1.34
N VAL A 148 -0.13 1.53 -0.14
CA VAL A 148 0.94 2.06 0.70
C VAL A 148 1.94 0.96 1.07
N ALA A 149 1.47 -0.24 1.38
CA ALA A 149 2.35 -1.36 1.69
C ALA A 149 3.20 -1.78 0.48
N ILE A 150 2.64 -1.79 -0.73
CA ILE A 150 3.40 -2.10 -1.96
C ILE A 150 4.49 -1.06 -2.21
N ASP A 151 4.12 0.22 -2.21
CA ASP A 151 5.07 1.33 -2.42
C ASP A 151 6.19 1.33 -1.36
N TYR A 152 5.85 1.02 -0.11
CA TYR A 152 6.85 0.87 0.95
C TYR A 152 7.84 -0.26 0.66
N ILE A 153 7.37 -1.40 0.16
CA ILE A 153 8.21 -2.55 -0.18
C ILE A 153 9.14 -2.20 -1.35
N GLU A 154 8.62 -1.58 -2.40
CA GLU A 154 9.40 -1.12 -3.57
C GLU A 154 10.56 -0.21 -3.13
N MET A 155 10.27 0.81 -2.32
CA MET A 155 11.31 1.70 -1.77
C MET A 155 12.34 0.95 -0.91
N MET A 156 11.92 -0.04 -0.11
CA MET A 156 12.83 -0.82 0.73
C MET A 156 13.77 -1.71 -0.08
N GLU A 157 13.28 -2.30 -1.16
CA GLU A 157 14.07 -3.15 -2.05
C GLU A 157 15.08 -2.30 -2.84
N ASP A 158 14.66 -1.14 -3.35
CA ASP A 158 15.55 -0.18 -4.04
C ASP A 158 16.68 0.33 -3.14
N ALA A 159 16.41 0.56 -1.86
CA ALA A 159 17.43 1.02 -0.91
C ALA A 159 18.42 -0.08 -0.47
N SER A 160 18.15 -1.35 -0.79
CA SER A 160 18.97 -2.51 -0.40
C SER A 160 19.89 -3.02 -1.52
N ASN A 161 19.72 -2.53 -2.76
CA ASN A 161 20.57 -2.81 -3.94
C ASN A 161 21.55 -1.67 -4.21
#